data_AF-A0A6A2XWI5-F1
#
_entry.id   AF-A0A6A2XWI5-F1
#
_cell.length_a   1.000
_cell.length_b   1.000
_cell.length_c   1.000
_cell.angle_alpha   90.00
_cell.angle_beta   90.00
_cell.angle_gamma   90.00
#
_symmetry.space_group_name_H-M   'P 1'
#
loop_
_entity.id
_entity.type
_entity.pdbx_description
1 polymer ?
#
loop_
_entity_poly.entity_id
_entity_poly.type
_entity_poly.pdbx_seq_one_letter_code
_entity_poly.pdbx_strand_id
1 'polypeptide(L)'
;MSMAYNTKIVAKETTAEEASEMPVGYPSSTVRFKADEAPIVLFKTGFREWIDVLRKDKDYCWPCLPETKTSMLDEKWVNWLSRFESGSVVFCSFGSQNQLLKDEFQELVLGFELSGLPFLVALKPPEGCSTVEEGLPDGFQERVKVRGLVYGGWVQQELLLHHPNIGCFVNHCGYGTMWEFLLSDCQIVLIPEIADQILNTRLMVNELKIGVEVERGKSKPSSL
;
A
#
# COMPACT_ATOMS: atom_id res chain seq x y z
N MET A 1 14.05 -20.97 27.08
CA MET A 1 14.10 -19.55 27.47
C MET A 1 13.04 -18.83 26.64
N SER A 2 11.89 -18.50 27.24
CA SER A 2 10.78 -17.85 26.54
C SER A 2 11.06 -16.34 26.47
N MET A 3 11.12 -15.77 25.27
CA MET A 3 11.13 -14.31 25.09
C MET A 3 9.69 -13.82 25.09
N ALA A 4 9.28 -13.18 26.18
CA ALA A 4 8.05 -12.41 26.23
C ALA A 4 8.25 -11.12 25.41
N TYR A 5 7.55 -11.01 24.28
CA TYR A 5 7.48 -9.77 23.51
C TYR A 5 6.34 -8.92 24.06
N ASN A 6 6.67 -7.76 24.60
CA ASN A 6 5.69 -6.74 25.00
C ASN A 6 5.13 -6.07 23.73
N THR A 7 3.92 -6.43 23.33
CA THR A 7 3.13 -5.69 22.36
C THR A 7 2.64 -4.38 23.00
N LYS A 8 3.13 -3.24 22.51
CA LYS A 8 2.54 -1.94 22.82
C LYS A 8 1.32 -1.74 21.92
N ILE A 9 0.15 -1.68 22.54
CA ILE A 9 -1.09 -1.24 21.88
C ILE A 9 -0.96 0.27 21.68
N VAL A 10 -0.91 0.73 20.42
CA VAL A 10 -1.01 2.15 20.07
C VAL A 10 -2.48 2.52 20.13
N ALA A 11 -2.95 2.89 21.32
CA ALA A 11 -4.32 3.34 21.52
C ALA A 11 -4.41 4.84 21.20
N LYS A 12 -5.07 5.17 20.09
CA LYS A 12 -5.87 6.38 19.99
C LYS A 12 -7.25 5.94 19.52
N GLU A 13 -8.14 5.69 20.47
CA GLU A 13 -9.55 5.44 20.19
C GLU A 13 -10.15 6.75 19.67
N THR A 14 -10.25 6.88 18.35
CA THR A 14 -11.07 7.90 17.68
C THR A 14 -12.45 7.30 17.47
N THR A 15 -13.51 8.01 17.85
CA THR A 15 -14.88 7.52 17.66
C THR A 15 -15.26 7.52 16.17
N ALA A 16 -16.18 6.65 15.75
CA ALA A 16 -16.63 6.58 14.35
C ALA A 16 -17.25 7.92 13.86
N GLU A 17 -17.83 8.70 14.79
CA GLU A 17 -18.40 10.02 14.53
C GLU A 17 -17.31 11.07 14.25
N GLU A 18 -16.24 11.09 15.05
CA GLU A 18 -15.05 11.95 14.82
C GLU A 18 -14.29 11.58 13.55
N ALA A 19 -14.32 10.31 13.13
CA ALA A 19 -13.74 9.85 11.85
C ALA A 19 -14.61 10.22 10.64
N SER A 20 -15.90 10.49 10.85
CA SER A 20 -16.86 10.83 9.78
C SER A 20 -16.91 12.32 9.45
N GLU A 21 -16.48 13.19 10.38
CA GLU A 21 -16.38 14.62 10.16
C GLU A 21 -15.08 14.95 9.42
N MET A 22 -15.19 15.30 8.14
CA MET A 22 -14.04 15.76 7.36
C MET A 22 -13.45 17.03 8.02
N PRO A 23 -12.12 17.10 8.21
CA PRO A 23 -11.50 18.28 8.79
C PRO A 23 -11.85 19.55 8.01
N VAL A 24 -12.05 20.64 8.74
CA VAL A 24 -12.37 21.96 8.16
C VAL A 24 -11.32 22.33 7.10
N GLY A 25 -11.76 22.49 5.86
CA GLY A 25 -10.89 22.82 4.70
C GLY A 25 -10.61 21.66 3.74
N TYR A 26 -11.13 20.45 3.99
CA TYR A 26 -11.09 19.38 3.01
C TYR A 26 -12.11 19.60 1.87
N PRO A 27 -11.76 19.30 0.60
CA PRO A 27 -12.68 19.40 -0.52
C PRO A 27 -13.85 18.41 -0.37
N SER A 28 -15.07 18.83 -0.71
CA SER A 28 -16.25 17.96 -0.73
C SER A 28 -16.08 16.91 -1.81
N SER A 29 -15.75 15.67 -1.45
CA SER A 29 -15.50 14.60 -2.42
C SER A 29 -16.79 14.00 -2.99
N THR A 30 -16.84 13.84 -4.32
CA THR A 30 -17.89 13.08 -5.03
C THR A 30 -17.64 11.56 -4.95
N VAL A 31 -16.42 11.17 -4.54
CA VAL A 31 -15.97 9.80 -4.36
C VAL A 31 -15.74 9.58 -2.88
N ARG A 32 -16.53 8.70 -2.26
CA ARG A 32 -16.40 8.39 -0.83
C ARG A 32 -15.55 7.14 -0.66
N PHE A 33 -14.30 7.30 -0.25
CA PHE A 33 -13.57 6.22 0.41
C PHE A 33 -14.01 6.19 1.87
N LYS A 34 -14.75 5.15 2.23
CA LYS A 34 -15.21 4.96 3.59
C LYS A 34 -14.06 4.43 4.45
N ALA A 35 -13.48 5.32 5.26
CA ALA A 35 -12.39 4.97 6.17
C ALA A 35 -12.79 3.89 7.20
N ASP A 36 -14.09 3.73 7.48
CA ASP A 36 -14.67 2.72 8.36
C ASP A 36 -14.75 1.31 7.73
N GLU A 37 -14.56 1.19 6.42
CA GLU A 37 -14.62 -0.10 5.70
C GLU A 37 -13.23 -0.74 5.51
N ALA A 38 -12.15 -0.07 5.91
CA ALA A 38 -10.81 -0.65 5.96
C ALA A 38 -10.41 -1.00 7.40
N PRO A 39 -10.84 -2.16 7.94
CA PRO A 39 -10.25 -2.66 9.17
C PRO A 39 -8.77 -2.93 8.89
N ILE A 40 -7.88 -2.09 9.44
CA ILE A 40 -6.45 -2.37 9.48
C ILE A 40 -6.29 -3.55 10.44
N VAL A 41 -6.43 -4.76 9.91
CA VAL A 41 -6.24 -5.98 10.68
C VAL A 41 -4.78 -6.39 10.57
N LEU A 42 -4.07 -6.25 11.68
CA LEU A 42 -2.76 -6.87 11.90
C LEU A 42 -2.90 -8.39 11.88
N PHE A 43 -2.77 -8.99 10.70
CA PHE A 43 -2.65 -10.44 10.56
C PHE A 43 -1.19 -10.86 10.58
N LYS A 44 -0.89 -11.85 11.42
CA LYS A 44 0.38 -12.57 11.45
C LYS A 44 0.11 -14.03 11.14
N THR A 45 0.09 -14.42 9.86
CA THR A 45 -0.03 -15.85 9.51
C THR A 45 0.71 -16.25 8.24
N GLY A 46 1.65 -17.18 8.37
CA GLY A 46 1.59 -18.49 7.69
C GLY A 46 2.05 -18.66 6.24
N PHE A 47 2.37 -17.62 5.46
CA PHE A 47 2.70 -17.83 4.03
C PHE A 47 3.95 -18.70 3.78
N ARG A 48 4.91 -18.73 4.73
CA ARG A 48 6.12 -19.57 4.63
C ARG A 48 5.82 -21.06 4.49
N GLU A 49 4.78 -21.56 5.14
CA GLU A 49 4.41 -22.98 5.08
C GLU A 49 3.92 -23.37 3.67
N TRP A 50 3.29 -22.44 2.96
CA TRP A 50 2.85 -22.63 1.57
C TRP A 50 4.00 -22.52 0.56
N ILE A 51 4.96 -21.61 0.78
CA ILE A 51 6.20 -21.58 -0.02
C ILE A 51 6.93 -22.92 0.07
N ASP A 52 6.99 -23.52 1.25
CA ASP A 52 7.65 -24.83 1.44
C ASP A 52 6.93 -25.96 0.71
N VAL A 53 5.61 -25.86 0.50
CA VAL A 53 4.83 -26.78 -0.34
C VAL A 53 5.15 -26.56 -1.82
N LEU A 54 5.13 -25.30 -2.29
CA LEU A 54 5.47 -24.96 -3.69
C LEU A 54 6.93 -25.30 -4.04
N ARG A 55 7.86 -25.22 -3.08
CA ARG A 55 9.27 -25.63 -3.27
C ARG A 55 9.47 -27.13 -3.45
N LYS A 56 8.54 -27.97 -3.00
CA LYS A 56 8.66 -29.43 -3.08
C LYS A 56 8.24 -29.99 -4.44
N ASP A 57 7.42 -29.25 -5.18
CA ASP A 57 6.94 -29.68 -6.48
C ASP A 57 7.88 -29.19 -7.59
N LYS A 58 8.61 -30.12 -8.20
CA LYS A 58 9.65 -29.81 -9.21
C LYS A 58 9.08 -29.51 -10.59
N ASP A 59 7.79 -29.75 -10.80
CA ASP A 59 7.11 -29.53 -12.07
C ASP A 59 6.48 -28.13 -12.17
N TYR A 60 6.54 -27.34 -11.08
CA TYR A 60 6.11 -25.94 -11.08
C TYR A 60 7.27 -25.01 -11.45
N CYS A 61 7.11 -24.24 -12.52
CA CYS A 61 8.01 -23.13 -12.83
C CYS A 61 7.83 -22.07 -11.73
N TRP A 62 8.87 -21.87 -10.91
CA TRP A 62 8.90 -20.83 -9.89
C TRP A 62 8.60 -19.46 -10.53
N PRO A 63 7.94 -18.53 -9.83
CA PRO A 63 7.88 -17.15 -10.28
C PRO A 63 9.24 -16.64 -10.72
N CYS A 64 9.32 -16.24 -11.99
CA CYS A 64 10.47 -15.54 -12.54
C CYS A 64 10.50 -14.12 -11.94
N LEU A 65 10.94 -14.02 -10.69
CA LEU A 65 11.36 -12.74 -10.16
C LEU A 65 12.57 -12.30 -10.98
N PRO A 66 12.60 -11.04 -11.44
CA PRO A 66 13.82 -10.52 -12.06
C PRO A 66 14.96 -10.72 -11.07
N GLU A 67 16.11 -11.21 -11.54
CA GLU A 67 17.31 -11.21 -10.71
C GLU A 67 17.52 -9.78 -10.20
N THR A 68 17.53 -9.61 -8.88
CA THR A 68 17.73 -8.32 -8.23
C THR A 68 19.15 -7.86 -8.54
N LYS A 69 19.32 -7.17 -9.67
CA LYS A 69 20.62 -6.67 -10.15
C LYS A 69 21.13 -5.46 -9.35
N THR A 70 20.35 -4.96 -8.39
CA THR A 70 20.62 -3.72 -7.67
C THR A 70 21.17 -4.02 -6.27
N SER A 71 22.39 -3.55 -6.00
CA SER A 71 23.16 -3.99 -4.83
C SER A 71 22.86 -3.26 -3.52
N MET A 72 22.12 -2.16 -3.49
CA MET A 72 21.69 -1.47 -2.25
C MET A 72 20.48 -0.57 -2.53
N LEU A 73 19.62 -0.35 -1.52
CA LEU A 73 18.54 0.64 -1.57
C LEU A 73 19.14 2.06 -1.61
N ASP A 74 18.60 2.95 -2.45
CA ASP A 74 19.08 4.32 -2.59
C ASP A 74 19.08 5.04 -1.23
N GLU A 75 20.14 5.79 -0.95
CA GLU A 75 20.33 6.50 0.33
C GLU A 75 19.16 7.43 0.69
N LYS A 76 18.49 8.03 -0.31
CA LYS A 76 17.31 8.88 -0.08
C LYS A 76 16.18 8.13 0.63
N TRP A 77 15.97 6.85 0.28
CA TRP A 77 14.94 6.02 0.90
C TRP A 77 15.37 5.59 2.30
N VAL A 78 16.63 5.16 2.44
CA VAL A 78 17.22 4.79 3.73
C VAL A 78 17.12 5.95 4.73
N ASN A 79 17.50 7.15 4.32
CA ASN A 79 17.50 8.35 5.16
C ASN A 79 16.09 8.81 5.52
N TRP A 80 15.12 8.68 4.61
CA TRP A 80 13.74 9.04 4.92
C TRP A 80 13.09 8.00 5.84
N LEU A 81 13.29 6.70 5.57
CA LEU A 81 12.72 5.60 6.36
C LEU A 81 13.31 5.50 7.77
N SER A 82 14.58 5.87 7.97
CA SER A 82 15.26 5.81 9.28
C SER A 82 14.64 6.71 10.35
N ARG A 83 13.78 7.64 9.95
CA ARG A 83 13.06 8.57 10.83
C ARG A 83 11.87 7.93 11.55
N PHE A 84 11.48 6.72 11.17
CA PHE A 84 10.27 6.05 11.65
C PHE A 84 10.60 4.73 12.35
N GLU A 85 9.65 4.25 13.16
CA GLU A 85 9.78 2.99 13.88
C GLU A 85 9.69 1.79 12.92
N SER A 86 10.25 0.64 13.33
CA SER A 86 10.17 -0.60 12.55
C SER A 86 8.71 -1.00 12.30
N GLY A 87 8.39 -1.39 11.07
CA GLY A 87 7.05 -1.77 10.64
C GLY A 87 5.99 -0.67 10.66
N SER A 88 6.36 0.61 10.83
CA SER A 88 5.38 1.71 10.99
C SER A 88 5.02 2.42 9.68
N VAL A 89 5.84 2.30 8.63
CA VAL A 89 5.64 3.00 7.36
C VAL A 89 4.70 2.21 6.45
N VAL A 90 3.73 2.90 5.88
CA VAL A 90 2.88 2.37 4.81
C VAL A 90 3.47 2.75 3.46
N PHE A 91 3.84 1.75 2.65
CA PHE A 91 4.30 1.95 1.29
C PHE A 91 3.15 1.72 0.31
N CYS A 92 3.06 2.52 -0.74
CA CYS A 92 2.04 2.39 -1.79
C CYS A 92 2.65 2.48 -3.18
N SER A 93 2.34 1.52 -4.05
CA SER A 93 2.66 1.63 -5.48
C SER A 93 1.73 0.82 -6.38
N PHE A 94 1.31 1.44 -7.49
CA PHE A 94 0.41 0.82 -8.48
C PHE A 94 1.14 0.34 -9.73
N GLY A 95 2.47 0.15 -9.64
CA GLY A 95 3.29 -0.36 -10.72
C GLY A 95 3.31 0.57 -11.94
N SER A 96 3.76 0.02 -13.06
CA SER A 96 3.97 0.78 -14.30
C SER A 96 2.77 0.79 -15.23
N GLN A 97 1.70 0.04 -14.96
CA GLN A 97 0.56 -0.09 -15.87
C GLN A 97 -0.59 0.87 -15.55
N ASN A 98 -0.78 1.21 -14.27
CA ASN A 98 -1.91 2.02 -13.86
C ASN A 98 -1.57 3.51 -13.88
N GLN A 99 -2.53 4.31 -14.33
CA GLN A 99 -2.54 5.76 -14.18
C GLN A 99 -3.93 6.13 -13.65
N LEU A 100 -3.96 6.79 -12.49
CA LEU A 100 -5.21 7.16 -11.84
C LEU A 100 -5.79 8.43 -12.45
N LEU A 101 -7.12 8.56 -12.40
CA LEU A 101 -7.76 9.86 -12.57
C LEU A 101 -7.33 10.80 -11.44
N LYS A 102 -7.30 12.11 -11.70
CA LYS A 102 -6.89 13.10 -10.71
C LYS A 102 -7.69 13.00 -9.41
N ASP A 103 -9.01 12.87 -9.50
CA ASP A 103 -9.87 12.75 -8.32
C ASP A 103 -9.56 11.47 -7.51
N GLU A 104 -9.32 10.34 -8.19
CA GLU A 104 -8.96 9.08 -7.53
C GLU A 104 -7.61 9.14 -6.84
N PHE A 105 -6.63 9.78 -7.49
CA PHE A 105 -5.32 10.04 -6.89
C PHE A 105 -5.45 10.94 -5.66
N GLN A 106 -6.26 12.00 -5.73
CA GLN A 106 -6.47 12.91 -4.60
C GLN A 106 -7.13 12.21 -3.42
N GLU A 107 -8.20 11.46 -3.65
CA GLU A 107 -8.84 10.69 -2.59
C GLU A 107 -7.89 9.67 -1.96
N LEU A 108 -7.08 8.98 -2.77
CA LEU A 108 -6.09 8.03 -2.28
C LEU A 108 -5.09 8.69 -1.33
N VAL A 109 -4.48 9.82 -1.74
CA VAL A 109 -3.50 10.51 -0.88
C VAL A 109 -4.15 11.14 0.35
N LEU A 110 -5.40 11.60 0.25
CA LEU A 110 -6.17 12.09 1.40
C LEU A 110 -6.48 10.94 2.39
N GLY A 111 -6.72 9.71 1.91
CA GLY A 111 -6.84 8.53 2.76
C GLY A 111 -5.56 8.26 3.57
N PHE A 112 -4.38 8.35 2.93
CA PHE A 112 -3.10 8.27 3.63
C PHE A 112 -2.91 9.40 4.65
N GLU A 113 -3.32 10.62 4.30
CA GLU A 113 -3.34 11.72 5.26
C GLU A 113 -4.22 11.39 6.47
N LEU A 114 -5.46 10.95 6.27
CA LEU A 114 -6.40 10.62 7.34
C LEU A 114 -5.92 9.46 8.24
N SER A 115 -5.15 8.51 7.69
CA SER A 115 -4.60 7.39 8.48
C SER A 115 -3.72 7.83 9.66
N GLY A 116 -3.15 9.03 9.61
CA GLY A 116 -2.20 9.51 10.62
C GLY A 116 -0.84 8.80 10.62
N LEU A 117 -0.66 7.75 9.82
CA LEU A 117 0.57 6.96 9.74
C LEU A 117 1.63 7.63 8.86
N PRO A 118 2.91 7.28 9.02
CA PRO A 118 3.95 7.57 8.03
C PRO A 118 3.70 6.82 6.73
N PHE A 119 3.87 7.49 5.60
CA PHE A 119 3.61 6.87 4.29
C PHE A 119 4.55 7.32 3.18
N LEU A 120 4.85 6.38 2.27
CA LEU A 120 5.51 6.62 1.00
C LEU A 120 4.59 6.17 -0.13
N VAL A 121 4.09 7.11 -0.93
CA VAL A 121 3.25 6.84 -2.10
C VAL A 121 4.07 7.06 -3.37
N ALA A 122 4.41 5.98 -4.07
CA ALA A 122 5.14 6.00 -5.32
C ALA A 122 4.21 5.65 -6.49
N LEU A 123 3.62 6.67 -7.11
CA LEU A 123 2.63 6.56 -8.18
C LEU A 123 3.00 7.46 -9.35
N LYS A 124 2.53 7.11 -10.54
CA LYS A 124 2.63 8.02 -11.69
C LYS A 124 1.82 9.29 -11.44
N PRO A 125 2.20 10.42 -12.08
CA PRO A 125 1.32 11.58 -12.17
C PRO A 125 -0.08 11.17 -12.65
N PRO A 126 -1.16 11.64 -11.99
CA PRO A 126 -2.51 11.32 -12.43
C PRO A 126 -2.80 11.88 -13.82
N GLU A 127 -3.87 11.38 -14.45
CA GLU A 127 -4.28 11.85 -15.77
C GLU A 127 -4.49 13.37 -15.79
N GLY A 128 -3.98 14.04 -16.83
CA GLY A 128 -4.03 15.49 -16.98
C GLY A 128 -3.03 16.28 -16.13
N CYS A 129 -2.12 15.61 -15.40
CA CYS A 129 -1.04 16.24 -14.64
C CYS A 129 0.33 15.78 -15.17
N SER A 130 1.27 16.71 -15.27
CA SER A 130 2.66 16.44 -15.70
C SER A 130 3.50 15.88 -14.57
N THR A 131 3.19 16.26 -13.33
CA THR A 131 3.88 15.79 -12.12
C THR A 131 2.88 15.36 -11.05
N VAL A 132 3.36 14.66 -10.01
CA VAL A 132 2.50 14.30 -8.87
C VAL A 132 2.06 15.53 -8.11
N GLU A 133 2.92 16.55 -8.00
CA GLU A 133 2.66 17.81 -7.29
C GLU A 133 1.47 18.57 -7.88
N GLU A 134 1.33 18.59 -9.21
CA GLU A 134 0.16 19.18 -9.90
C GLU A 134 -1.16 18.44 -9.60
N GLY A 135 -1.07 17.16 -9.24
CA GLY A 135 -2.18 16.30 -8.88
C GLY A 135 -2.60 16.42 -7.42
N LEU A 136 -1.73 16.92 -6.53
CA LEU A 136 -1.99 16.92 -5.09
C LEU A 136 -3.12 17.89 -4.70
N PRO A 137 -3.87 17.59 -3.62
CA PRO A 137 -4.79 18.55 -3.03
C PRO A 137 -4.06 19.80 -2.51
N ASP A 138 -4.75 20.94 -2.51
CA ASP A 138 -4.17 22.19 -2.04
C ASP A 138 -3.66 22.08 -0.60
N GLY A 139 -2.43 22.53 -0.36
CA GLY A 139 -1.77 22.50 0.95
C GLY A 139 -1.38 21.10 1.46
N PHE A 140 -1.62 20.03 0.70
CA PHE A 140 -1.36 18.65 1.12
C PHE A 140 0.08 18.43 1.59
N GLN A 141 1.07 18.89 0.80
CA GLN A 141 2.48 18.70 1.12
C GLN A 141 2.84 19.30 2.49
N GLU A 142 2.31 20.48 2.82
CA GLU A 142 2.57 21.14 4.10
C GLU A 142 1.95 20.39 5.28
N ARG A 143 0.76 19.80 5.09
CA ARG A 143 0.08 19.01 6.13
C ARG A 143 0.80 17.70 6.44
N VAL A 144 1.43 17.08 5.43
CA VAL A 144 2.05 15.75 5.59
C VAL A 144 3.57 15.75 5.68
N LYS A 145 4.27 16.87 5.43
CA LYS A 145 5.75 16.97 5.30
C LYS A 145 6.61 16.24 6.36
N VAL A 146 6.08 16.04 7.56
CA VAL A 146 6.79 15.36 8.65
C VAL A 146 6.76 13.83 8.49
N ARG A 147 5.70 13.28 7.90
CA ARG A 147 5.40 11.83 7.89
C ARG A 147 5.08 11.23 6.51
N GLY A 148 4.74 12.06 5.53
CA GLY A 148 4.27 11.64 4.22
C GLY A 148 5.22 12.07 3.11
N LEU A 149 5.42 11.19 2.14
CA LEU A 149 6.15 11.46 0.91
C LEU A 149 5.35 10.91 -0.28
N VAL A 150 5.08 11.76 -1.27
CA VAL A 150 4.48 11.36 -2.55
C VAL A 150 5.54 11.55 -3.63
N TYR A 151 5.79 10.52 -4.42
CA TYR A 151 6.89 10.46 -5.37
C TYR A 151 6.41 9.98 -6.75
N GLY A 152 6.69 10.78 -7.78
CA GLY A 152 6.28 10.50 -9.16
C GLY A 152 7.19 9.56 -9.95
N GLY A 153 8.36 9.23 -9.40
CA GLY A 153 9.39 8.47 -10.09
C GLY A 153 9.37 6.98 -9.77
N TRP A 154 10.23 6.24 -10.47
CA TRP A 154 10.47 4.82 -10.20
C TRP A 154 11.18 4.61 -8.84
N VAL A 155 10.84 3.53 -8.15
CA VAL A 155 11.43 3.14 -6.87
C VAL A 155 11.92 1.70 -6.90
N GLN A 156 12.92 1.37 -6.07
CA GLN A 156 13.43 0.01 -5.87
C GLN A 156 12.45 -0.80 -5.02
N GLN A 157 11.25 -1.05 -5.55
CA GLN A 157 10.11 -1.62 -4.84
C GLN A 157 10.47 -2.89 -4.04
N GLU A 158 11.16 -3.85 -4.67
CA GLU A 158 11.62 -5.06 -3.99
C GLU A 158 12.47 -4.74 -2.75
N LEU A 159 13.44 -3.81 -2.86
CA LEU A 159 14.29 -3.41 -1.74
C LEU A 159 13.54 -2.62 -0.66
N LEU A 160 12.54 -1.81 -1.07
CA LEU A 160 11.66 -1.11 -0.13
C LEU A 160 10.82 -2.10 0.68
N LEU A 161 10.24 -3.12 0.04
CA LEU A 161 9.40 -4.12 0.72
C LEU A 161 10.18 -4.95 1.76
N HIS A 162 11.50 -5.08 1.60
CA HIS A 162 12.37 -5.73 2.58
C HIS A 162 12.95 -4.77 3.63
N HIS A 163 12.67 -3.47 3.55
CA HIS A 163 13.17 -2.52 4.53
C HIS A 163 12.42 -2.67 5.87
N PRO A 164 13.12 -2.81 7.01
CA PRO A 164 12.50 -3.17 8.30
C PRO A 164 11.50 -2.13 8.86
N ASN A 165 11.48 -0.92 8.30
CA ASN A 165 10.57 0.14 8.70
C ASN A 165 9.27 0.18 7.90
N ILE A 166 9.19 -0.53 6.77
CA ILE A 166 7.94 -0.71 6.03
C ILE A 166 7.20 -1.91 6.62
N GLY A 167 5.94 -1.69 7.02
CA GLY A 167 5.12 -2.73 7.63
C GLY A 167 3.82 -3.02 6.89
N CYS A 168 3.45 -2.17 5.94
CA CYS A 168 2.24 -2.33 5.13
C CYS A 168 2.52 -1.91 3.69
N PHE A 169 1.97 -2.68 2.75
CA PHE A 169 2.07 -2.41 1.32
C PHE A 169 0.68 -2.33 0.68
N VAL A 170 0.33 -1.13 0.24
CA VAL A 170 -0.88 -0.83 -0.53
C VAL A 170 -0.53 -0.95 -2.01
N ASN A 171 -1.17 -1.87 -2.72
CA ASN A 171 -0.84 -2.13 -4.11
C ASN A 171 -2.03 -2.60 -4.93
N HIS A 172 -1.82 -2.73 -6.23
CA HIS A 172 -2.87 -3.06 -7.21
C HIS A 172 -2.94 -4.56 -7.53
N CYS A 173 -2.14 -5.42 -6.91
CA CYS A 173 -2.05 -6.85 -7.18
C CYS A 173 -1.67 -7.23 -8.63
N GLY A 174 -0.83 -6.43 -9.29
CA GLY A 174 -0.25 -6.80 -10.58
C GLY A 174 0.69 -8.01 -10.45
N TYR A 175 0.80 -8.81 -11.52
CA TYR A 175 1.48 -10.11 -11.47
C TYR A 175 2.93 -10.06 -10.96
N GLY A 176 3.72 -9.07 -11.38
CA GLY A 176 5.11 -8.91 -10.90
C GLY A 176 5.16 -8.54 -9.41
N THR A 177 4.37 -7.53 -9.03
CA THR A 177 4.26 -7.03 -7.65
C THR A 177 3.76 -8.10 -6.68
N MET A 178 2.88 -9.00 -7.14
CA MET A 178 2.39 -10.13 -6.38
C MET A 178 3.52 -10.95 -5.77
N TRP A 179 4.50 -11.33 -6.57
CA TRP A 179 5.60 -12.16 -6.10
C TRP A 179 6.56 -11.40 -5.17
N GLU A 180 6.77 -10.11 -5.40
CA GLU A 180 7.61 -9.29 -4.52
C GLU A 180 7.01 -9.16 -3.12
N PHE A 181 5.69 -8.89 -3.02
CA PHE A 181 5.07 -8.76 -1.71
C PHE A 181 4.90 -10.10 -1.00
N LEU A 182 4.70 -11.20 -1.73
CA LEU A 182 4.61 -12.55 -1.18
C LEU A 182 5.91 -13.00 -0.48
N LEU A 183 7.04 -12.40 -0.86
CA LEU A 183 8.33 -12.65 -0.23
C LEU A 183 8.67 -11.64 0.87
N SER A 184 7.83 -10.64 1.08
CA SER A 184 7.99 -9.64 2.14
C SER A 184 7.27 -10.03 3.43
N ASP A 185 7.62 -9.35 4.52
CA ASP A 185 6.91 -9.46 5.81
C ASP A 185 5.81 -8.38 5.97
N CYS A 186 5.42 -7.71 4.89
CA CYS A 186 4.42 -6.63 4.92
C CYS A 186 2.99 -7.15 5.06
N GLN A 187 2.14 -6.37 5.76
CA GLN A 187 0.69 -6.50 5.63
C GLN A 187 0.26 -6.00 4.24
N ILE A 188 -0.70 -6.70 3.62
CA ILE A 188 -1.08 -6.45 2.22
C ILE A 188 -2.48 -5.83 2.13
N VAL A 189 -2.56 -4.67 1.48
CA VAL A 189 -3.81 -3.98 1.14
C VAL A 189 -3.89 -3.86 -0.37
N LEU A 190 -5.00 -4.31 -0.96
CA LEU A 190 -5.17 -4.44 -2.40
C LEU A 190 -6.24 -3.47 -2.92
N ILE A 191 -5.87 -2.70 -3.93
CA ILE A 191 -6.74 -1.76 -4.66
C ILE A 191 -6.60 -2.11 -6.16
N PRO A 192 -7.27 -3.15 -6.65
CA PRO A 192 -7.14 -3.57 -8.05
C PRO A 192 -7.83 -2.58 -8.99
N GLU A 193 -7.17 -2.20 -10.09
CA GLU A 193 -7.67 -1.24 -11.09
C GLU A 193 -8.20 -1.89 -12.38
N ILE A 194 -7.61 -3.00 -12.81
CA ILE A 194 -7.97 -3.69 -14.07
C ILE A 194 -8.29 -5.19 -13.86
N ALA A 195 -8.78 -5.85 -14.90
CA ALA A 195 -9.40 -7.18 -14.78
C ALA A 195 -8.48 -8.27 -14.23
N ASP A 196 -7.22 -8.34 -14.67
CA ASP A 196 -6.24 -9.32 -14.18
C ASP A 196 -5.90 -9.09 -12.71
N GLN A 197 -5.77 -7.83 -12.30
CA GLN A 197 -5.54 -7.42 -10.92
C GLN A 197 -6.69 -7.81 -9.99
N ILE A 198 -7.94 -7.69 -10.46
CA ILE A 198 -9.12 -8.12 -9.70
C ILE A 198 -9.10 -9.64 -9.48
N LEU A 199 -8.77 -10.41 -10.51
CA LEU A 199 -8.65 -11.87 -10.39
C LEU A 199 -7.54 -12.27 -9.42
N ASN A 200 -6.37 -11.64 -9.51
CA ASN A 200 -5.27 -11.87 -8.58
C ASN A 200 -5.69 -11.50 -7.15
N THR A 201 -6.35 -10.35 -6.96
CA THR A 201 -6.82 -9.89 -5.65
C THR A 201 -7.76 -10.90 -5.02
N ARG A 202 -8.72 -11.44 -5.78
CA ARG A 202 -9.62 -12.50 -5.29
C ARG A 202 -8.86 -13.75 -4.86
N LEU A 203 -7.85 -14.17 -5.62
CA LEU A 203 -7.00 -15.30 -5.21
C LEU A 203 -6.27 -14.99 -3.89
N MET A 204 -5.63 -13.83 -3.78
CA MET A 204 -4.86 -13.44 -2.59
C MET A 204 -5.75 -13.28 -1.34
N VAL A 205 -6.91 -12.65 -1.48
CA VAL A 205 -7.80 -12.29 -0.35
C VAL A 205 -8.75 -13.43 -0.01
N ASN A 206 -9.40 -14.04 -1.00
CA ASN A 206 -10.45 -15.03 -0.74
C ASN A 206 -9.90 -16.43 -0.52
N GLU A 207 -8.90 -16.83 -1.29
CA GLU A 207 -8.35 -18.20 -1.20
C GLU A 207 -7.16 -18.26 -0.25
N LEU A 208 -6.17 -17.38 -0.43
CA LEU A 208 -4.91 -17.44 0.33
C LEU A 208 -4.96 -16.71 1.68
N LYS A 209 -5.93 -15.82 1.89
CA LYS A 209 -6.13 -15.05 3.14
C LYS A 209 -4.90 -14.25 3.58
N ILE A 210 -4.16 -13.66 2.64
CA ILE A 210 -2.89 -12.96 2.91
C ILE A 210 -3.01 -11.42 2.95
N GLY A 211 -4.19 -10.87 2.68
CA GLY A 211 -4.41 -9.42 2.61
C GLY A 211 -5.88 -9.05 2.62
N VAL A 212 -6.14 -7.75 2.52
CA VAL A 212 -7.49 -7.17 2.44
C VAL A 212 -7.68 -6.42 1.13
N GLU A 213 -8.87 -6.51 0.54
CA GLU A 213 -9.26 -5.72 -0.64
C GLU A 213 -10.00 -4.46 -0.16
N VAL A 214 -9.67 -3.30 -0.73
CA VAL A 214 -10.43 -2.07 -0.53
C VAL A 214 -11.66 -2.10 -1.44
N GLU A 215 -12.85 -2.06 -0.84
CA GLU A 215 -14.08 -2.06 -1.61
C GLU A 215 -14.20 -0.78 -2.46
N ARG A 216 -14.54 -0.96 -3.75
CA ARG A 216 -14.88 0.17 -4.62
C ARG A 216 -16.33 0.61 -4.36
N GLY A 217 -16.53 1.90 -4.17
CA GLY A 217 -17.87 2.49 -4.14
C GLY A 217 -18.66 2.19 -5.42
N LYS A 218 -19.99 2.05 -5.29
CA LYS A 218 -20.94 1.64 -6.35
C LYS A 218 -21.03 2.56 -7.59
N SER A 219 -20.21 3.61 -7.68
CA SER A 219 -20.29 4.64 -8.73
C SER A 219 -19.43 4.38 -9.96
N LYS A 220 -18.47 3.43 -9.93
CA LYS A 220 -17.81 2.94 -11.14
C LYS A 220 -18.54 1.67 -11.62
N PRO A 221 -19.17 1.65 -12.80
CA PRO A 221 -19.45 0.37 -13.44
C PRO A 221 -18.11 -0.34 -13.61
N SER A 222 -18.02 -1.59 -13.16
CA SER A 222 -16.91 -2.46 -13.55
C SER A 222 -16.89 -2.43 -15.08
N SER A 223 -15.83 -1.88 -15.66
CA SER A 223 -15.58 -1.99 -17.09
C SER A 223 -15.19 -3.44 -17.37
N LEU A 224 -16.22 -4.28 -17.42
CA LEU A 224 -16.24 -5.58 -18.06
C LEU A 224 -16.78 -5.38 -19.48
#